data_AF-A0A195DDV7-F1
#
_entry.id   AF-A0A195DDV7-F1
#
_cell.length_a   1.000
_cell.length_b   1.000
_cell.length_c   1.000
_cell.angle_alpha   90.00
_cell.angle_beta   90.00
_cell.angle_gamma   90.00
#
_symmetry.space_group_name_H-M   'P 1'
#
loop_
_entity.id
_entity.type
_entity.pdbx_description
1 polymer ?
#
loop_
_entity_poly.entity_id
_entity_poly.type
_entity_poly.pdbx_seq_one_letter_code
_entity_poly.pdbx_strand_id
1 'polypeptide(L)'
;MGTSFVKQSSVKMSNPENKEPKKHQVKQGQSNSNARPLSIEGPSTSSNTEQIPRQPLPNQPRQPTNLQGLLKYAMDAAQSEDLENKSQVYPLDEEKKTFLNEALSSLTVNVIEELQKAVQILSNVNNLRADDDSSEYENVLERMVDFVDNIDIANDFYKIGGFSIFQPCLNSSHSNIRWRIADIIAELAQNNPFCQDKLLEAGVFPVLLSMIDTDPSEQARIKALYAVSCIVRGHPASLKYLDMNDGYSVLLRAMQSSVEKLQIKSAFLLSSLCSRNNSNDIKYTLVKMGFIEQAAGLLGRMNLQPTVREQLLRVLSGMVNDNFLPALKECRRSQLCLRSTLEQLLTELKPVENQDEIDMCSELLDKVFSESDTPQER
;
A
#
# COMPACT_ATOMS: atom_id res chain seq x y z
N MET A 1 48.62 -43.67 0.12
CA MET A 1 50.09 -43.81 0.21
C MET A 1 50.67 -42.55 -0.41
N GLY A 2 51.08 -41.55 0.36
CA GLY A 2 52.40 -41.49 1.01
C GLY A 2 53.16 -40.33 0.35
N THR A 3 53.15 -39.14 0.98
CA THR A 3 54.33 -38.41 1.52
C THR A 3 55.30 -37.92 0.43
N SER A 4 55.56 -36.63 0.23
CA SER A 4 56.54 -35.81 0.99
C SER A 4 56.82 -34.52 0.18
N PHE A 5 56.68 -33.28 0.66
CA PHE A 5 57.51 -32.49 1.61
C PHE A 5 58.49 -31.50 0.92
N VAL A 6 58.62 -30.31 1.55
CA VAL A 6 59.75 -29.33 1.51
C VAL A 6 59.67 -28.26 0.37
N LYS A 7 59.87 -26.93 0.50
CA LYS A 7 60.54 -25.94 1.42
C LYS A 7 59.87 -24.56 1.19
N GLN A 8 59.43 -23.77 2.18
CA GLN A 8 60.15 -22.82 3.07
C GLN A 8 60.95 -21.67 2.41
N SER A 9 60.49 -20.42 2.62
CA SER A 9 61.21 -19.21 3.13
C SER A 9 60.43 -17.94 2.74
N SER A 10 59.74 -17.16 3.60
CA SER A 10 60.13 -16.33 4.77
C SER A 10 61.12 -15.20 4.52
N VAL A 11 60.62 -13.96 4.39
CA VAL A 11 61.20 -12.68 4.89
C VAL A 11 60.00 -11.71 5.10
N LYS A 12 59.52 -11.40 6.31
CA LYS A 12 59.98 -10.53 7.42
C LYS A 12 59.84 -9.00 7.19
N MET A 13 59.08 -8.41 8.13
CA MET A 13 59.14 -7.04 8.70
C MET A 13 58.66 -5.91 7.75
N SER A 14 57.80 -4.96 8.16
CA SER A 14 57.83 -4.17 9.40
C SER A 14 56.50 -3.39 9.56
N ASN A 15 55.98 -3.30 10.78
CA ASN A 15 55.11 -2.21 11.26
C ASN A 15 55.99 -1.35 12.19
N PRO A 16 55.82 -0.01 12.33
CA PRO A 16 54.69 0.49 13.14
C PRO A 16 54.14 1.90 12.81
N GLU A 17 52.87 2.08 13.22
CA GLU A 17 52.24 3.22 13.89
C GLU A 17 52.25 4.68 13.37
N ASN A 18 51.02 5.18 13.29
CA ASN A 18 50.51 6.53 13.63
C ASN A 18 50.86 7.74 12.75
N LYS A 19 49.87 8.17 11.95
CA LYS A 19 49.42 9.58 11.86
C LYS A 19 48.02 9.69 11.25
N GLU A 20 47.07 10.11 12.09
CA GLU A 20 45.86 10.93 11.85
C GLU A 20 44.97 10.66 10.60
N PRO A 21 43.67 10.30 10.79
CA PRO A 21 42.70 10.31 9.71
C PRO A 21 42.08 11.71 9.57
N LYS A 22 42.30 12.35 8.42
CA LYS A 22 41.60 13.60 8.05
C LYS A 22 40.13 13.31 7.74
N LYS A 23 39.27 13.99 8.50
CA LYS A 23 37.82 14.13 8.31
C LYS A 23 37.49 14.52 6.86
N HIS A 24 36.70 13.72 6.17
CA HIS A 24 35.79 14.22 5.15
C HIS A 24 34.41 13.58 5.32
N GLN A 25 33.45 14.45 5.61
CA GLN A 25 32.04 14.17 5.78
C GLN A 25 31.46 13.62 4.48
N VAL A 26 30.98 12.38 4.51
CA VAL A 26 30.15 11.83 3.43
C VAL A 26 28.71 12.22 3.72
N LYS A 27 28.25 13.26 3.03
CA LYS A 27 26.83 13.64 2.95
C LYS A 27 26.09 12.58 2.14
N GLN A 28 25.19 11.86 2.79
CA GLN A 28 24.09 11.15 2.13
C GLN A 28 23.16 12.19 1.51
N GLY A 29 23.06 12.20 0.18
CA GLY A 29 22.10 12.99 -0.57
C GLY A 29 21.33 12.05 -1.50
N GLN A 30 20.30 11.40 -0.98
CA GLN A 30 19.24 10.81 -1.79
C GLN A 30 18.43 11.95 -2.41
N SER A 31 18.63 12.19 -3.69
CA SER A 31 17.80 13.09 -4.49
C SER A 31 16.46 12.41 -4.79
N ASN A 32 15.54 12.45 -3.83
CA ASN A 32 14.12 12.28 -4.11
C ASN A 32 13.65 13.53 -4.85
N SER A 33 13.38 13.37 -6.14
CA SER A 33 12.71 14.35 -6.99
C SER A 33 11.23 14.45 -6.62
N ASN A 34 10.95 15.01 -5.44
CA ASN A 34 9.65 15.63 -5.15
C ASN A 34 9.77 17.11 -5.50
N ALA A 35 9.61 17.43 -6.77
CA ALA A 35 9.34 18.79 -7.20
C ALA A 35 7.96 19.18 -6.66
N ARG A 36 7.94 19.68 -5.42
CA ARG A 36 6.82 20.47 -4.92
C ARG A 36 6.61 21.65 -5.87
N PRO A 37 5.37 22.02 -6.21
CA PRO A 37 5.14 23.23 -6.99
C PRO A 37 5.75 24.42 -6.22
N LEU A 38 6.41 25.31 -6.96
CA LEU A 38 6.95 26.55 -6.43
C LEU A 38 5.85 27.30 -5.67
N SER A 39 5.87 27.23 -4.34
CA SER A 39 5.07 28.08 -3.49
C SER A 39 5.54 29.52 -3.72
N ILE A 40 4.71 30.33 -4.35
CA ILE A 40 4.86 31.79 -4.33
C ILE A 40 4.49 32.23 -2.92
N GLU A 41 5.46 32.21 -2.01
CA GLU A 41 5.36 32.87 -0.71
C GLU A 41 5.38 34.38 -0.94
N GLY A 42 4.26 35.05 -0.65
CA GLY A 42 4.23 36.50 -0.52
C GLY A 42 5.07 36.96 0.67
N PRO A 43 5.61 38.20 0.66
CA PRO A 43 6.56 38.64 1.68
C PRO A 43 5.94 38.58 3.08
N SER A 44 6.57 37.81 3.95
CA SER A 44 6.25 37.62 5.35
C SER A 44 6.62 38.88 6.15
N THR A 45 5.62 39.57 6.72
CA THR A 45 5.86 40.64 7.69
C THR A 45 5.71 40.10 9.11
N SER A 46 6.82 39.65 9.68
CA SER A 46 6.91 39.38 11.12
C SER A 46 7.40 40.62 11.88
N SER A 47 6.64 40.94 12.93
CA SER A 47 6.96 41.71 14.15
C SER A 47 7.07 43.25 14.12
N ASN A 48 6.10 43.85 14.82
CA ASN A 48 6.18 45.01 15.71
C ASN A 48 6.82 46.31 15.22
N THR A 49 6.00 47.18 14.66
CA THR A 49 6.05 48.63 14.97
C THR A 49 4.66 49.21 14.74
N GLU A 50 4.16 49.92 15.75
CA GLU A 50 3.01 50.84 15.79
C GLU A 50 1.99 50.78 14.64
N GLN A 51 0.74 50.46 14.97
CA GLN A 51 -0.43 50.55 14.09
C GLN A 51 -0.65 52.01 13.62
N ILE A 52 0.07 52.40 12.58
CA ILE A 52 -0.35 53.49 11.70
C ILE A 52 -1.41 52.87 10.78
N PRO A 53 -2.64 53.40 10.70
CA PRO A 53 -3.61 52.95 9.71
C PRO A 53 -2.99 53.21 8.33
N ARG A 54 -2.50 52.16 7.66
CA ARG A 54 -2.08 52.25 6.27
C ARG A 54 -3.34 52.56 5.47
N GLN A 55 -3.49 53.83 5.12
CA GLN A 55 -4.50 54.28 4.18
C GLN A 55 -4.39 53.40 2.94
N PRO A 56 -5.49 52.78 2.48
CA PRO A 56 -5.46 52.02 1.25
C PRO A 56 -5.07 52.99 0.13
N LEU A 57 -3.93 52.74 -0.52
CA LEU A 57 -3.56 53.44 -1.73
C LEU A 57 -4.75 53.26 -2.71
N PRO A 58 -5.32 54.35 -3.24
CA PRO A 58 -6.43 54.26 -4.16
C PRO A 58 -5.93 53.53 -5.41
N ASN A 59 -6.63 52.46 -5.81
CA ASN A 59 -6.39 51.62 -7.00
C ASN A 59 -5.39 50.44 -6.90
N GLN A 60 -5.47 49.59 -5.86
CA GLN A 60 -5.05 48.19 -6.02
C GLN A 60 -6.28 47.28 -6.30
N PRO A 61 -6.39 46.64 -7.48
CA PRO A 61 -7.46 45.70 -7.75
C PRO A 61 -7.33 44.46 -6.84
N ARG A 62 -8.46 44.01 -6.28
CA ARG A 62 -8.52 42.86 -5.36
C ARG A 62 -8.00 41.60 -6.06
N GLN A 63 -7.15 40.83 -5.38
CA GLN A 63 -6.68 39.54 -5.90
C GLN A 63 -7.88 38.57 -6.04
N PRO A 64 -8.02 37.91 -7.21
CA PRO A 64 -9.14 37.02 -7.44
C PRO A 64 -9.03 35.70 -6.66
N THR A 65 -10.13 35.25 -6.07
CA THR A 65 -10.19 34.06 -5.19
C THR A 65 -10.79 32.82 -5.88
N ASN A 66 -11.24 32.93 -7.12
CA ASN A 66 -11.79 31.82 -7.92
C ASN A 66 -11.39 31.95 -9.39
N LEU A 67 -11.52 30.86 -10.16
CA LEU A 67 -11.10 30.80 -11.57
C LEU A 67 -11.82 31.84 -12.44
N GLN A 68 -13.10 32.10 -12.16
CA GLN A 68 -13.91 33.11 -12.84
C GLN A 68 -13.41 34.53 -12.55
N GLY A 69 -13.02 34.81 -11.30
CA GLY A 69 -12.42 36.06 -10.89
C GLY A 69 -11.02 36.23 -11.49
N LEU A 70 -10.26 35.15 -11.64
CA LEU A 70 -8.96 35.17 -12.28
C LEU A 70 -9.10 35.49 -13.78
N LEU A 71 -10.09 34.88 -14.44
CA LEU A 71 -10.46 35.18 -15.82
C LEU A 71 -10.87 36.65 -15.99
N LYS A 72 -11.70 37.16 -15.08
CA LYS A 72 -12.12 38.56 -15.10
C LYS A 72 -10.95 39.52 -14.86
N TYR A 73 -10.09 39.21 -13.89
CA TYR A 73 -8.88 39.97 -13.62
C TYR A 73 -7.91 39.95 -14.82
N ALA A 74 -7.73 38.81 -15.46
CA ALA A 74 -6.92 38.68 -16.67
C ALA A 74 -7.50 39.46 -17.86
N MET A 75 -8.83 39.46 -18.01
CA MET A 75 -9.52 40.28 -19.02
C MET A 75 -9.38 41.78 -18.74
N ASP A 76 -9.53 42.20 -17.48
CA ASP A 76 -9.41 43.60 -17.07
C ASP A 76 -7.95 44.07 -17.21
N ALA A 77 -6.97 43.23 -16.88
CA ALA A 77 -5.55 43.49 -17.09
C ALA A 77 -5.22 43.60 -18.59
N ALA A 78 -5.73 42.69 -19.41
CA ALA A 78 -5.56 42.71 -20.87
C ALA A 78 -6.28 43.90 -21.56
N GLN A 79 -7.23 44.54 -20.88
CA GLN A 79 -7.87 45.78 -21.35
C GLN A 79 -7.12 47.03 -20.92
N SER A 80 -6.35 46.97 -19.83
CA SER A 80 -5.58 48.10 -19.29
C SER A 80 -4.22 48.30 -19.97
N GLU A 81 -3.71 47.30 -20.69
CA GLU A 81 -2.52 47.45 -21.53
C GLU A 81 -2.92 48.06 -22.89
N ASP A 82 -2.18 49.10 -23.29
CA ASP A 82 -2.45 49.98 -24.44
C ASP A 82 -2.93 49.26 -25.71
N LEU A 83 -3.99 49.82 -26.29
CA LEU A 83 -4.73 49.34 -27.47
C LEU A 83 -3.90 49.29 -28.77
N GLU A 84 -2.62 49.67 -28.76
CA GLU A 84 -1.78 49.74 -29.97
C GLU A 84 -0.97 48.47 -30.24
N ASN A 85 -0.87 47.53 -29.29
CA ASN A 85 -0.15 46.27 -29.47
C ASN A 85 -0.95 45.04 -28.99
N LYS A 86 -2.26 45.03 -29.26
CA LYS A 86 -3.03 43.79 -29.16
C LYS A 86 -2.51 42.80 -30.20
N SER A 87 -1.77 41.79 -29.75
CA SER A 87 -1.78 40.51 -30.45
C SER A 87 -3.23 40.07 -30.49
N GLN A 88 -3.91 40.34 -31.61
CA GLN A 88 -5.30 39.92 -31.80
C GLN A 88 -5.32 38.41 -31.51
N VAL A 89 -6.13 38.00 -30.52
CA VAL A 89 -6.39 36.59 -30.27
C VAL A 89 -7.22 36.11 -31.46
N TYR A 90 -6.54 35.75 -32.53
CA TYR A 90 -7.16 35.12 -33.69
C TYR A 90 -7.61 33.72 -33.28
N PRO A 91 -8.75 33.23 -33.81
CA PRO A 91 -9.03 31.80 -33.80
C PRO A 91 -7.79 31.10 -34.36
N LEU A 92 -7.27 30.11 -33.64
CA LEU A 92 -6.06 29.38 -34.04
C LEU A 92 -6.21 28.95 -35.52
N ASP A 93 -5.26 29.32 -36.39
CA ASP A 93 -5.24 28.86 -37.79
C ASP A 93 -5.33 27.33 -37.82
N GLU A 94 -6.09 26.75 -38.75
CA GLU A 94 -6.24 25.28 -38.85
C GLU A 94 -4.89 24.57 -39.01
N GLU A 95 -3.91 25.20 -39.66
CA GLU A 95 -2.52 24.70 -39.75
C GLU A 95 -1.79 24.72 -38.41
N LYS A 96 -2.03 25.74 -37.57
CA LYS A 96 -1.47 25.78 -36.21
C LYS A 96 -2.19 24.82 -35.27
N LYS A 97 -3.49 24.57 -35.47
CA LYS A 97 -4.23 23.56 -34.71
C LYS A 97 -3.73 22.16 -35.04
N THR A 98 -3.55 21.86 -36.31
CA THR A 98 -3.03 20.57 -36.76
C THR A 98 -1.59 20.38 -36.30
N PHE A 99 -0.72 21.38 -36.45
CA PHE A 99 0.64 21.35 -35.89
C PHE A 99 0.65 21.18 -34.37
N LEU A 100 -0.19 21.91 -33.63
CA LEU A 100 -0.26 21.79 -32.17
C LEU A 100 -0.81 20.42 -31.76
N ASN A 101 -1.85 19.92 -32.43
CA ASN A 101 -2.39 18.59 -32.18
C ASN A 101 -1.37 17.50 -32.52
N GLU A 102 -0.58 17.65 -33.57
CA GLU A 102 0.48 16.71 -33.95
C GLU A 102 1.68 16.78 -32.99
N ALA A 103 2.07 17.99 -32.56
CA ALA A 103 3.10 18.19 -31.53
C ALA A 103 2.65 17.66 -30.16
N LEU A 104 1.37 17.84 -29.80
CA LEU A 104 0.80 17.28 -28.58
C LEU A 104 0.67 15.76 -28.70
N SER A 105 0.20 15.23 -29.83
CA SER A 105 0.05 13.77 -30.06
C SER A 105 1.40 13.05 -30.16
N SER A 106 2.45 13.72 -30.64
CA SER A 106 3.81 13.16 -30.63
C SER A 106 4.46 13.23 -29.24
N LEU A 107 3.96 14.10 -28.36
CA LEU A 107 4.41 14.21 -26.96
C LEU A 107 3.58 13.34 -26.01
N THR A 108 2.33 13.03 -26.36
CA THR A 108 1.44 12.19 -25.54
C THR A 108 1.46 10.75 -26.03
N VAL A 109 1.72 9.83 -25.10
CA VAL A 109 1.61 8.39 -25.39
C VAL A 109 0.13 8.02 -25.39
N ASN A 110 -0.36 7.37 -26.46
CA ASN A 110 -1.69 6.78 -26.45
C ASN A 110 -1.69 5.54 -25.54
N VAL A 111 -2.01 5.76 -24.26
CA VAL A 111 -1.98 4.72 -23.23
C VAL A 111 -2.88 3.54 -23.59
N ILE A 112 -4.01 3.78 -24.23
CA ILE A 112 -4.96 2.73 -24.61
C ILE A 112 -4.35 1.80 -25.67
N GLU A 113 -3.66 2.37 -26.67
CA GLU A 113 -2.97 1.57 -27.69
C GLU A 113 -1.81 0.76 -27.09
N GLU A 114 -1.04 1.34 -26.17
CA GLU A 114 0.03 0.63 -25.47
C GLU A 114 -0.52 -0.52 -24.61
N LEU A 115 -1.64 -0.31 -23.92
CA LEU A 115 -2.33 -1.37 -23.17
C LEU A 115 -2.88 -2.47 -24.09
N GLN A 116 -3.41 -2.12 -25.27
CA GLN A 116 -3.84 -3.12 -26.26
C GLN A 116 -2.67 -3.97 -26.77
N LYS A 117 -1.53 -3.33 -27.08
CA LYS A 117 -0.30 -4.06 -27.46
C LYS A 117 0.17 -4.97 -26.32
N ALA A 118 0.15 -4.47 -25.09
CA ALA A 118 0.52 -5.25 -23.90
C ALA A 118 -0.38 -6.48 -23.72
N VAL A 119 -1.70 -6.31 -23.85
CA VAL A 119 -2.67 -7.41 -23.81
C VAL A 119 -2.41 -8.43 -24.91
N GLN A 120 -2.10 -7.97 -26.12
CA GLN A 120 -1.79 -8.87 -27.24
C GLN A 120 -0.53 -9.70 -26.98
N ILE A 121 0.52 -9.09 -26.43
CA ILE A 121 1.75 -9.82 -26.05
C ILE A 121 1.42 -10.82 -24.94
N LEU A 122 0.74 -10.38 -23.87
CA LEU A 122 0.43 -11.21 -22.70
C LEU A 122 -0.57 -12.35 -22.98
N SER A 123 -1.36 -12.24 -24.04
CA SER A 123 -2.21 -13.36 -24.49
C SER A 123 -1.40 -14.61 -24.90
N ASN A 124 -0.13 -14.41 -25.29
CA ASN A 124 0.78 -15.50 -25.67
C ASN A 124 1.49 -16.17 -24.48
N VAL A 125 1.23 -15.74 -23.23
CA VAL A 125 1.85 -16.32 -22.03
C VAL A 125 1.59 -17.82 -21.90
N ASN A 126 0.46 -18.32 -22.40
CA ASN A 126 0.16 -19.76 -22.40
C ASN A 126 1.16 -20.60 -23.22
N ASN A 127 1.89 -19.98 -24.15
CA ASN A 127 2.89 -20.66 -24.97
C ASN A 127 4.27 -20.71 -24.30
N LEU A 128 4.48 -19.97 -23.21
CA LEU A 128 5.74 -19.98 -22.47
C LEU A 128 5.91 -21.29 -21.70
N ARG A 129 7.01 -21.97 -21.97
CA ARG A 129 7.51 -23.07 -21.14
C ARG A 129 8.30 -22.53 -19.95
N ALA A 130 8.54 -23.39 -18.97
CA ALA A 130 9.28 -23.03 -17.76
C ALA A 130 10.74 -22.60 -18.03
N ASP A 131 11.34 -23.04 -19.14
CA ASP A 131 12.73 -22.72 -19.52
C ASP A 131 12.85 -21.53 -20.47
N ASP A 132 11.71 -20.99 -20.94
CA ASP A 132 11.71 -19.86 -21.89
C ASP A 132 11.95 -18.53 -21.17
N ASP A 133 12.52 -17.55 -21.88
CA ASP A 133 12.78 -16.21 -21.34
C ASP A 133 11.46 -15.45 -21.11
N SER A 134 11.15 -15.16 -19.85
CA SER A 134 9.99 -14.38 -19.44
C SER A 134 10.21 -12.86 -19.47
N SER A 135 11.43 -12.39 -19.74
CA SER A 135 11.82 -10.98 -19.58
C SER A 135 10.95 -10.00 -20.38
N GLU A 136 10.53 -10.37 -21.60
CA GLU A 136 9.65 -9.54 -22.41
C GLU A 136 8.30 -9.29 -21.71
N TYR A 137 7.67 -10.36 -21.21
CA TYR A 137 6.40 -10.31 -20.51
C TYR A 137 6.51 -9.55 -19.19
N GLU A 138 7.62 -9.73 -18.47
CA GLU A 138 7.91 -8.99 -17.23
C GLU A 138 7.99 -7.49 -17.47
N ASN A 139 8.72 -7.06 -18.50
CA ASN A 139 8.85 -5.66 -18.88
C ASN A 139 7.51 -5.04 -19.29
N VAL A 140 6.67 -5.81 -20.01
CA VAL A 140 5.33 -5.38 -20.39
C VAL A 140 4.46 -5.18 -19.15
N LEU A 141 4.43 -6.17 -18.24
CA LEU A 141 3.65 -6.08 -17.00
C LEU A 141 4.09 -4.91 -16.11
N GLU A 142 5.39 -4.66 -16.01
CA GLU A 142 5.92 -3.54 -15.21
C GLU A 142 5.46 -2.18 -15.75
N ARG A 143 5.50 -1.98 -17.08
CA ARG A 143 4.97 -0.77 -17.71
C ARG A 143 3.46 -0.63 -17.55
N MET A 144 2.72 -1.75 -17.55
CA MET A 144 1.27 -1.71 -17.37
C MET A 144 0.85 -1.17 -16.01
N VAL A 145 1.60 -1.51 -14.95
CA VAL A 145 1.31 -1.03 -13.58
C VAL A 145 1.26 0.50 -13.55
N ASP A 146 2.22 1.17 -14.20
CA ASP A 146 2.28 2.63 -14.26
C ASP A 146 1.05 3.26 -14.95
N PHE A 147 0.42 2.54 -15.88
CA PHE A 147 -0.78 3.00 -16.58
C PHE A 147 -2.06 2.76 -15.78
N VAL A 148 -2.18 1.59 -15.15
CA VAL A 148 -3.41 1.18 -14.46
C VAL A 148 -3.60 1.82 -13.07
N ASP A 149 -2.59 2.52 -12.54
CA ASP A 149 -2.70 3.35 -11.33
C ASP A 149 -3.76 4.46 -11.48
N ASN A 150 -4.00 4.92 -12.71
CA ASN A 150 -5.09 5.85 -12.99
C ASN A 150 -6.44 5.11 -13.12
N ILE A 151 -7.42 5.49 -12.29
CA ILE A 151 -8.77 4.90 -12.25
C ILE A 151 -9.49 4.94 -13.61
N ASP A 152 -9.33 6.01 -14.39
CA ASP A 152 -9.97 6.11 -15.71
C ASP A 152 -9.36 5.08 -16.68
N ILE A 153 -8.03 4.96 -16.66
CA ILE A 153 -7.29 3.99 -17.48
C ILE A 153 -7.60 2.56 -17.01
N ALA A 154 -7.72 2.32 -15.70
CA ALA A 154 -8.13 1.03 -15.13
C ALA A 154 -9.51 0.58 -15.64
N ASN A 155 -10.46 1.52 -15.72
CA ASN A 155 -11.80 1.24 -16.24
C ASN A 155 -11.76 1.00 -17.76
N ASP A 156 -10.97 1.76 -18.50
CA ASP A 156 -10.79 1.57 -19.94
C ASP A 156 -10.07 0.25 -20.25
N PHE A 157 -9.13 -0.19 -19.40
CA PHE A 157 -8.47 -1.48 -19.50
C PHE A 157 -9.47 -2.64 -19.50
N TYR A 158 -10.53 -2.57 -18.70
CA TYR A 158 -11.64 -3.51 -18.77
C TYR A 158 -12.40 -3.41 -20.11
N LYS A 159 -12.73 -2.19 -20.57
CA LYS A 159 -13.49 -1.97 -21.81
C LYS A 159 -12.78 -2.48 -23.06
N ILE A 160 -11.44 -2.44 -23.09
CA ILE A 160 -10.64 -2.99 -24.19
C ILE A 160 -10.43 -4.51 -24.10
N GLY A 161 -11.05 -5.20 -23.12
CA GLY A 161 -10.95 -6.64 -22.97
C GLY A 161 -9.66 -7.13 -22.29
N GLY A 162 -8.97 -6.25 -21.56
CA GLY A 162 -7.68 -6.55 -20.92
C GLY A 162 -7.75 -7.65 -19.86
N PHE A 163 -8.92 -7.91 -19.28
CA PHE A 163 -9.11 -8.93 -18.24
C PHE A 163 -8.93 -10.36 -18.75
N SER A 164 -8.92 -10.56 -20.06
CA SER A 164 -8.66 -11.86 -20.70
C SER A 164 -7.28 -12.45 -20.35
N ILE A 165 -6.30 -11.61 -19.99
CA ILE A 165 -4.93 -12.03 -19.70
C ILE A 165 -4.76 -12.58 -18.28
N PHE A 166 -5.70 -12.34 -17.36
CA PHE A 166 -5.50 -12.68 -15.95
C PHE A 166 -5.35 -14.18 -15.72
N GLN A 167 -6.25 -14.99 -16.29
CA GLN A 167 -6.20 -16.44 -16.11
C GLN A 167 -4.92 -17.07 -16.70
N PRO A 168 -4.50 -16.75 -17.94
CA PRO A 168 -3.19 -17.16 -18.48
C PRO A 168 -2.01 -16.77 -17.58
N CYS A 169 -1.95 -15.51 -17.14
CA CYS A 169 -0.81 -15.00 -16.39
C CYS A 169 -0.75 -15.54 -14.95
N LEU A 170 -1.89 -15.68 -14.26
CA LEU A 170 -1.95 -16.22 -12.90
C LEU A 170 -1.57 -17.71 -12.85
N ASN A 171 -1.82 -18.45 -13.93
CA ASN A 171 -1.47 -19.88 -14.05
C ASN A 171 -0.12 -20.11 -14.74
N SER A 172 0.67 -19.07 -14.99
CA SER A 172 1.98 -19.19 -15.63
C SER A 172 2.95 -20.01 -14.77
N SER A 173 3.86 -20.75 -15.42
CA SER A 173 4.96 -21.45 -14.74
C SER A 173 5.92 -20.48 -14.04
N HIS A 174 6.04 -19.27 -14.57
CA HIS A 174 6.96 -18.23 -14.11
C HIS A 174 6.37 -17.44 -12.95
N SER A 175 6.99 -17.54 -11.77
CA SER A 175 6.55 -16.79 -10.58
C SER A 175 6.57 -15.27 -10.81
N ASN A 176 7.51 -14.79 -11.62
CA ASN A 176 7.67 -13.39 -12.00
C ASN A 176 6.47 -12.78 -12.73
N ILE A 177 5.79 -13.60 -13.53
CA ILE A 177 4.56 -13.20 -14.23
C ILE A 177 3.40 -13.24 -13.23
N ARG A 178 3.29 -14.32 -12.44
CA ARG A 178 2.21 -14.51 -11.47
C ARG A 178 2.12 -13.38 -10.44
N TRP A 179 3.24 -12.94 -9.86
CA TRP A 179 3.19 -11.87 -8.86
C TRP A 179 2.94 -10.49 -9.48
N ARG A 180 3.45 -10.21 -10.68
CA ARG A 180 3.23 -8.92 -11.37
C ARG A 180 1.78 -8.77 -11.84
N ILE A 181 1.18 -9.85 -12.36
CA ILE A 181 -0.24 -9.77 -12.73
C ILE A 181 -1.14 -9.64 -11.50
N ALA A 182 -0.80 -10.28 -10.38
CA ALA A 182 -1.50 -10.06 -9.12
C ALA A 182 -1.39 -8.60 -8.65
N ASP A 183 -0.24 -7.95 -8.90
CA ASP A 183 -0.06 -6.52 -8.62
C ASP A 183 -0.95 -5.63 -9.48
N ILE A 184 -1.01 -5.89 -10.79
CA ILE A 184 -1.92 -5.17 -11.71
C ILE A 184 -3.37 -5.34 -11.26
N ILE A 185 -3.78 -6.54 -10.88
CA ILE A 185 -5.14 -6.78 -10.34
C ILE A 185 -5.38 -5.96 -9.06
N ALA A 186 -4.37 -5.83 -8.21
CA ALA A 186 -4.46 -5.03 -6.99
C ALA A 186 -4.66 -3.54 -7.30
N GLU A 187 -3.89 -2.99 -8.23
CA GLU A 187 -3.99 -1.58 -8.63
C GLU A 187 -5.34 -1.29 -9.33
N LEU A 188 -5.78 -2.18 -10.22
CA LEU A 188 -7.12 -2.08 -10.82
C LEU A 188 -8.25 -2.08 -9.78
N ALA A 189 -8.12 -2.86 -8.71
CA ALA A 189 -9.13 -2.95 -7.66
C ALA A 189 -9.04 -1.83 -6.61
N GLN A 190 -7.90 -1.13 -6.51
CA GLN A 190 -7.64 -0.23 -5.41
C GLN A 190 -8.58 0.98 -5.47
N ASN A 191 -9.48 1.10 -4.47
CA ASN A 191 -10.47 2.17 -4.37
C ASN A 191 -11.35 2.35 -5.63
N ASN A 192 -11.53 1.29 -6.42
CA ASN A 192 -12.29 1.32 -7.66
C ASN A 192 -13.43 0.28 -7.66
N PRO A 193 -14.65 0.66 -7.20
CA PRO A 193 -15.79 -0.25 -7.15
C PRO A 193 -16.16 -0.90 -8.48
N PHE A 194 -15.99 -0.19 -9.59
CA PHE A 194 -16.31 -0.74 -10.92
C PHE A 194 -15.39 -1.92 -11.26
N CYS A 195 -14.08 -1.73 -11.13
CA CYS A 195 -13.13 -2.82 -11.38
C CYS A 195 -13.23 -3.93 -10.33
N GLN A 196 -13.52 -3.61 -9.07
CA GLN A 196 -13.80 -4.63 -8.04
C GLN A 196 -14.92 -5.58 -8.47
N ASP A 197 -16.07 -5.06 -8.91
CA ASP A 197 -17.17 -5.88 -9.43
C ASP A 197 -16.74 -6.72 -10.64
N LYS A 198 -16.05 -6.10 -11.61
CA LYS A 198 -15.60 -6.81 -12.82
C LYS A 198 -14.56 -7.89 -12.56
N LEU A 199 -13.72 -7.72 -11.56
CA LEU A 199 -12.75 -8.74 -11.15
C LEU A 199 -13.45 -9.95 -10.51
N LEU A 200 -14.50 -9.72 -9.73
CA LEU A 200 -15.33 -10.81 -9.21
C LEU A 200 -16.03 -11.56 -10.35
N GLU A 201 -16.63 -10.84 -11.31
CA GLU A 201 -17.26 -11.43 -12.50
C GLU A 201 -16.27 -12.25 -13.36
N ALA A 202 -15.02 -11.80 -13.46
CA ALA A 202 -13.95 -12.48 -14.21
C ALA A 202 -13.41 -13.75 -13.52
N GLY A 203 -13.86 -14.06 -12.30
CA GLY A 203 -13.48 -15.28 -11.59
C GLY A 203 -12.00 -15.33 -11.16
N VAL A 204 -11.32 -14.18 -11.03
CA VAL A 204 -9.92 -14.15 -10.57
C VAL A 204 -9.80 -14.34 -9.05
N PHE A 205 -10.86 -14.04 -8.30
CA PHE A 205 -10.83 -14.03 -6.84
C PHE A 205 -10.49 -15.39 -6.21
N PRO A 206 -11.11 -16.52 -6.61
CA PRO A 206 -10.74 -17.84 -6.07
C PRO A 206 -9.31 -18.26 -6.42
N VAL A 207 -8.82 -17.85 -7.60
CA VAL A 207 -7.44 -18.13 -8.03
C VAL A 207 -6.45 -17.41 -7.12
N LEU A 208 -6.70 -16.14 -6.82
CA LEU A 208 -5.86 -15.36 -5.88
C LEU A 208 -5.86 -15.98 -4.47
N LEU A 209 -7.01 -16.44 -3.97
CA LEU A 209 -7.08 -17.13 -2.68
C LEU A 209 -6.25 -18.42 -2.69
N SER A 210 -6.35 -19.24 -3.74
CA SER A 210 -5.51 -20.43 -3.88
C SER A 210 -4.03 -20.08 -3.91
N MET A 211 -3.63 -19.04 -4.63
CA MET A 211 -2.23 -18.60 -4.73
C MET A 211 -1.65 -18.22 -3.36
N ILE A 212 -2.42 -17.62 -2.46
CA ILE A 212 -1.95 -17.26 -1.11
C ILE A 212 -1.52 -18.50 -0.32
N ASP A 213 -2.25 -19.61 -0.48
CA ASP A 213 -1.98 -20.86 0.24
C ASP A 213 -0.92 -21.74 -0.45
N THR A 214 -1.01 -21.91 -1.78
CA THR A 214 -0.31 -22.99 -2.49
C THR A 214 0.84 -22.54 -3.38
N ASP A 215 1.00 -21.24 -3.67
CA ASP A 215 2.06 -20.79 -4.59
C ASP A 215 3.46 -21.03 -3.98
N PRO A 216 4.41 -21.62 -4.71
CA PRO A 216 5.76 -21.84 -4.21
C PRO A 216 6.55 -20.54 -3.97
N SER A 217 6.19 -19.43 -4.62
CA SER A 217 6.88 -18.15 -4.48
C SER A 217 6.25 -17.30 -3.39
N GLU A 218 7.03 -16.95 -2.36
CA GLU A 218 6.59 -16.04 -1.31
C GLU A 218 6.12 -14.69 -1.86
N GLN A 219 6.80 -14.16 -2.89
CA GLN A 219 6.44 -12.88 -3.50
C GLN A 219 5.07 -12.96 -4.19
N ALA A 220 4.78 -14.08 -4.88
CA ALA A 220 3.47 -14.30 -5.49
C ALA A 220 2.37 -14.38 -4.43
N ARG A 221 2.61 -15.09 -3.32
CA ARG A 221 1.68 -15.15 -2.17
C ARG A 221 1.42 -13.77 -1.58
N ILE A 222 2.47 -12.95 -1.38
CA ILE A 222 2.35 -11.59 -0.84
C ILE A 222 1.51 -10.70 -1.75
N LYS A 223 1.76 -10.75 -3.07
CA LYS A 223 1.06 -9.91 -4.06
C LYS A 223 -0.38 -10.38 -4.28
N ALA A 224 -0.64 -11.69 -4.25
CA ALA A 224 -1.99 -12.22 -4.26
C ALA A 224 -2.80 -11.76 -3.04
N LEU A 225 -2.21 -11.77 -1.84
CA LEU A 225 -2.85 -11.25 -0.64
C LEU A 225 -3.12 -9.75 -0.72
N TYR A 226 -2.20 -8.99 -1.30
CA TYR A 226 -2.40 -7.55 -1.56
C TYR A 226 -3.56 -7.31 -2.53
N ALA A 227 -3.65 -8.08 -3.62
CA ALA A 227 -4.77 -8.03 -4.55
C ALA A 227 -6.11 -8.34 -3.89
N VAL A 228 -6.18 -9.43 -3.10
CA VAL A 228 -7.39 -9.76 -2.32
C VAL A 228 -7.76 -8.62 -1.38
N SER A 229 -6.78 -8.04 -0.67
CA SER A 229 -7.00 -6.88 0.20
C SER A 229 -7.61 -5.69 -0.57
N CYS A 230 -7.08 -5.34 -1.75
CA CYS A 230 -7.64 -4.26 -2.57
C CYS A 230 -9.06 -4.56 -3.07
N ILE A 231 -9.35 -5.82 -3.39
CA ILE A 231 -10.68 -6.24 -3.86
C ILE A 231 -11.73 -6.18 -2.75
N VAL A 232 -11.40 -6.60 -1.52
CA VAL A 232 -12.38 -6.69 -0.42
C VAL A 232 -12.58 -5.39 0.35
N ARG A 233 -11.58 -4.50 0.37
CA ARG A 233 -11.66 -3.25 1.13
C ARG A 233 -12.65 -2.28 0.49
N GLY A 234 -13.54 -1.74 1.31
CA GLY A 234 -14.55 -0.77 0.88
C GLY A 234 -15.69 -1.36 0.05
N HIS A 235 -15.74 -2.68 -0.17
CA HIS A 235 -16.67 -3.28 -1.14
C HIS A 235 -17.47 -4.46 -0.56
N PRO A 236 -18.75 -4.26 -0.22
CA PRO A 236 -19.57 -5.28 0.44
C PRO A 236 -19.78 -6.58 -0.36
N ALA A 237 -19.85 -6.53 -1.69
CA ALA A 237 -20.07 -7.74 -2.49
C ALA A 237 -18.85 -8.68 -2.43
N SER A 238 -17.64 -8.14 -2.58
CA SER A 238 -16.36 -8.84 -2.42
C SER A 238 -16.23 -9.53 -1.08
N LEU A 239 -16.77 -8.95 0.00
CA LEU A 239 -16.75 -9.59 1.31
C LEU A 239 -17.66 -10.80 1.40
N LYS A 240 -18.81 -10.79 0.72
CA LYS A 240 -19.63 -11.99 0.58
C LYS A 240 -18.90 -13.07 -0.21
N TYR A 241 -18.18 -12.68 -1.26
CA TYR A 241 -17.32 -13.61 -2.00
C TYR A 241 -16.18 -14.16 -1.14
N LEU A 242 -15.57 -13.35 -0.29
CA LEU A 242 -14.56 -13.81 0.67
C LEU A 242 -15.13 -14.88 1.60
N ASP A 243 -16.31 -14.67 2.15
CA ASP A 243 -16.99 -15.62 3.03
C ASP A 243 -17.36 -16.92 2.28
N MET A 244 -17.94 -16.81 1.08
CA MET A 244 -18.33 -17.97 0.26
C MET A 244 -17.16 -18.83 -0.21
N ASN A 245 -15.96 -18.26 -0.36
CA ASN A 245 -14.76 -18.96 -0.83
C ASN A 245 -13.82 -19.35 0.31
N ASP A 246 -14.31 -19.45 1.56
CA ASP A 246 -13.50 -19.79 2.74
C ASP A 246 -12.26 -18.88 2.92
N GLY A 247 -12.37 -17.63 2.48
CA GLY A 247 -11.27 -16.69 2.43
C GLY A 247 -10.74 -16.32 3.82
N TYR A 248 -11.59 -16.35 4.85
CA TYR A 248 -11.14 -16.16 6.23
C TYR A 248 -10.14 -17.23 6.66
N SER A 249 -10.38 -18.50 6.32
CA SER A 249 -9.44 -19.58 6.63
C SER A 249 -8.09 -19.41 5.92
N VAL A 250 -8.09 -18.91 4.68
CA VAL A 250 -6.87 -18.55 3.94
C VAL A 250 -6.10 -17.46 4.67
N LEU A 251 -6.78 -16.39 5.12
CA LEU A 251 -6.15 -15.30 5.88
C LEU A 251 -5.58 -15.79 7.21
N LEU A 252 -6.27 -16.68 7.91
CA LEU A 252 -5.80 -17.29 9.16
C LEU A 252 -4.53 -18.12 8.94
N ARG A 253 -4.51 -18.98 7.91
CA ARG A 253 -3.31 -19.75 7.54
C ARG A 253 -2.15 -18.84 7.14
N ALA A 254 -2.41 -17.79 6.35
CA ALA A 254 -1.41 -16.82 5.97
C ALA A 254 -0.84 -16.05 7.18
N MET A 255 -1.67 -15.75 8.19
CA MET A 255 -1.23 -15.17 9.46
C MET A 255 -0.32 -16.10 10.27
N GLN A 256 -0.48 -17.40 10.14
CA GLN A 256 0.37 -18.41 10.80
C GLN A 256 1.63 -18.79 10.01
N SER A 257 1.74 -18.32 8.76
CA SER A 257 2.88 -18.57 7.88
C SER A 257 4.20 -18.14 8.52
N SER A 258 5.32 -18.75 8.13
CA SER A 258 6.67 -18.30 8.51
C SER A 258 7.10 -17.00 7.83
N VAL A 259 6.35 -16.56 6.81
CA VAL A 259 6.67 -15.36 6.01
C VAL A 259 6.11 -14.12 6.69
N GLU A 260 6.98 -13.30 7.31
CA GLU A 260 6.60 -12.11 8.07
C GLU A 260 5.66 -11.17 7.30
N LYS A 261 5.95 -10.91 6.02
CA LYS A 261 5.12 -10.02 5.18
C LYS A 261 3.69 -10.56 4.98
N LEU A 262 3.52 -11.89 4.90
CA LEU A 262 2.18 -12.49 4.88
C LEU A 262 1.49 -12.28 6.22
N GLN A 263 2.19 -12.51 7.33
CA GLN A 263 1.63 -12.34 8.67
C GLN A 263 1.09 -10.92 8.88
N ILE A 264 1.93 -9.92 8.58
CA ILE A 264 1.58 -8.50 8.72
C ILE A 264 0.38 -8.14 7.85
N LYS A 265 0.40 -8.49 6.55
CA LYS A 265 -0.67 -8.13 5.62
C LYS A 265 -1.99 -8.83 5.94
N SER A 266 -1.95 -10.10 6.36
CA SER A 266 -3.14 -10.84 6.77
C SER A 266 -3.74 -10.28 8.06
N ALA A 267 -2.92 -10.04 9.08
CA ALA A 267 -3.36 -9.42 10.32
C ALA A 267 -3.93 -8.01 10.07
N PHE A 268 -3.24 -7.19 9.27
CA PHE A 268 -3.73 -5.86 8.89
C PHE A 268 -5.10 -5.92 8.18
N LEU A 269 -5.26 -6.83 7.22
CA LEU A 269 -6.54 -7.00 6.51
C LEU A 269 -7.64 -7.42 7.49
N LEU A 270 -7.41 -8.44 8.32
CA LEU A 270 -8.36 -8.89 9.34
C LEU A 270 -8.75 -7.75 10.29
N SER A 271 -7.77 -6.94 10.74
CA SER A 271 -8.02 -5.77 11.59
C SER A 271 -8.91 -4.75 10.89
N SER A 272 -8.61 -4.45 9.63
CA SER A 272 -9.39 -3.52 8.81
C SER A 272 -10.83 -4.01 8.60
N LEU A 273 -11.05 -5.33 8.50
CA LEU A 273 -12.38 -5.91 8.37
C LEU A 273 -13.17 -5.87 9.68
N CYS A 274 -12.50 -6.15 10.81
CA CYS A 274 -13.12 -6.15 12.14
C CYS A 274 -13.45 -4.74 12.65
N SER A 275 -12.65 -3.74 12.26
CA SER A 275 -12.83 -2.34 12.68
C SER A 275 -13.95 -1.60 11.94
N ARG A 276 -14.61 -2.25 10.96
CA ARG A 276 -15.68 -1.62 10.18
C ARG A 276 -17.03 -1.68 10.90
N ASN A 277 -17.86 -0.65 10.71
CA ASN A 277 -19.22 -0.64 11.22
C ASN A 277 -20.02 -1.86 10.72
N ASN A 278 -20.78 -2.50 11.61
CA ASN A 278 -21.53 -3.75 11.36
C ASN A 278 -20.66 -4.98 11.03
N SER A 279 -19.45 -5.08 11.60
CA SER A 279 -18.58 -6.25 11.46
C SER A 279 -18.93 -7.43 12.38
N ASN A 280 -20.05 -7.39 13.11
CA ASN A 280 -20.41 -8.41 14.11
C ASN A 280 -20.50 -9.82 13.52
N ASP A 281 -21.02 -9.98 12.29
CA ASP A 281 -21.07 -11.28 11.62
C ASP A 281 -19.67 -11.82 11.34
N ILE A 282 -18.77 -10.95 10.86
CA ILE A 282 -17.36 -11.29 10.59
C ILE A 282 -16.65 -11.63 11.90
N LYS A 283 -16.79 -10.79 12.94
CA LYS A 283 -16.24 -11.03 14.28
C LYS A 283 -16.71 -12.39 14.82
N TYR A 284 -17.99 -12.71 14.66
CA TYR A 284 -18.56 -13.97 15.11
C TYR A 284 -18.01 -15.18 14.35
N THR A 285 -17.89 -15.09 13.03
CA THR A 285 -17.25 -16.14 12.20
C THR A 285 -15.80 -16.36 12.60
N LEU A 286 -15.02 -15.28 12.78
CA LEU A 286 -13.63 -15.37 13.22
C LEU A 286 -13.48 -15.99 14.61
N VAL A 287 -14.35 -15.63 15.56
CA VAL A 287 -14.41 -16.27 16.88
C VAL A 287 -14.66 -17.77 16.75
N LYS A 288 -15.64 -18.20 15.94
CA LYS A 288 -15.93 -19.62 15.71
C LYS A 288 -14.78 -20.38 15.08
N MET A 289 -13.99 -19.72 14.23
CA MET A 289 -12.79 -20.30 13.59
C MET A 289 -11.58 -20.37 14.53
N GLY A 290 -11.72 -19.93 15.79
CA GLY A 290 -10.65 -19.94 16.76
C GLY A 290 -9.57 -18.87 16.52
N PHE A 291 -9.95 -17.75 15.89
CA PHE A 291 -9.00 -16.68 15.56
C PHE A 291 -8.30 -16.12 16.81
N ILE A 292 -9.03 -15.95 17.91
CA ILE A 292 -8.50 -15.34 19.14
C ILE A 292 -7.43 -16.26 19.75
N GLU A 293 -7.67 -17.57 19.76
CA GLU A 293 -6.70 -18.56 20.21
C GLU A 293 -5.42 -18.53 19.36
N GLN A 294 -5.57 -18.40 18.04
CA GLN A 294 -4.43 -18.30 17.12
C GLN A 294 -3.64 -17.00 17.30
N ALA A 295 -4.31 -15.86 17.45
CA ALA A 295 -3.68 -14.57 17.67
C ALA A 295 -2.95 -14.51 19.02
N ALA A 296 -3.59 -15.01 20.09
CA ALA A 296 -2.96 -15.11 21.42
C ALA A 296 -1.75 -16.06 21.40
N GLY A 297 -1.86 -17.22 20.74
CA GLY A 297 -0.75 -18.16 20.58
C GLY A 297 0.42 -17.61 19.77
N LEU A 298 0.15 -16.74 18.78
CA LEU A 298 1.20 -16.04 18.02
C LEU A 298 1.87 -14.94 18.87
N LEU A 299 1.11 -14.18 19.66
CA LEU A 299 1.63 -13.16 20.57
C LEU A 299 2.53 -13.75 21.66
N GLY A 300 2.25 -14.96 22.14
CA GLY A 300 3.06 -15.67 23.13
C GLY A 300 4.42 -16.17 22.63
N ARG A 301 4.80 -15.93 21.37
CA ARG A 301 6.08 -16.38 20.81
C ARG A 301 7.21 -15.41 21.20
N MET A 302 8.28 -15.96 21.78
CA MET A 302 9.43 -15.22 22.33
C MET A 302 10.21 -14.35 21.31
N ASN A 303 10.04 -14.54 19.99
CA ASN A 303 10.80 -13.84 18.95
C ASN A 303 9.88 -13.19 17.90
N LEU A 304 8.74 -12.64 18.33
CA LEU A 304 7.81 -12.00 17.40
C LEU A 304 8.31 -10.61 16.97
N GLN A 305 8.30 -10.32 15.67
CA GLN A 305 8.63 -9.00 15.16
C GLN A 305 7.67 -7.93 15.72
N PRO A 306 8.16 -6.72 16.06
CA PRO A 306 7.32 -5.64 16.58
C PRO A 306 6.14 -5.31 15.66
N THR A 307 6.36 -5.28 14.34
CA THR A 307 5.31 -4.97 13.36
C THR A 307 4.19 -6.01 13.34
N VAL A 308 4.52 -7.31 13.46
CA VAL A 308 3.52 -8.38 13.54
C VAL A 308 2.75 -8.29 14.86
N ARG A 309 3.47 -8.05 15.96
CA ARG A 309 2.87 -7.88 17.31
C ARG A 309 1.87 -6.73 17.33
N GLU A 310 2.24 -5.56 16.82
CA GLU A 310 1.36 -4.40 16.68
C GLU A 310 0.09 -4.76 15.90
N GLN A 311 0.24 -5.43 14.74
CA GLN A 311 -0.94 -5.81 13.95
C GLN A 311 -1.82 -6.82 14.68
N LEU A 312 -1.26 -7.82 15.38
CA LEU A 312 -2.03 -8.77 16.17
C LEU A 312 -2.80 -8.10 17.31
N LEU A 313 -2.15 -7.20 18.05
CA LEU A 313 -2.79 -6.39 19.08
C LEU A 313 -3.93 -5.56 18.49
N ARG A 314 -3.71 -4.92 17.34
CA ARG A 314 -4.72 -4.12 16.65
C ARG A 314 -5.92 -4.95 16.21
N VAL A 315 -5.73 -6.19 15.75
CA VAL A 315 -6.87 -7.07 15.42
C VAL A 315 -7.63 -7.47 16.69
N LEU A 316 -6.92 -7.86 17.76
CA LEU A 316 -7.56 -8.22 19.03
C LEU A 316 -8.36 -7.05 19.60
N SER A 317 -7.84 -5.83 19.57
CA SER A 317 -8.57 -4.63 19.97
C SER A 317 -9.80 -4.42 19.08
N GLY A 318 -9.66 -4.59 17.76
CA GLY A 318 -10.77 -4.55 16.81
C GLY A 318 -11.86 -5.58 17.09
N MET A 319 -11.51 -6.77 17.56
CA MET A 319 -12.45 -7.85 17.93
C MET A 319 -13.21 -7.56 19.22
N VAL A 320 -12.55 -6.92 20.18
CA VAL A 320 -13.11 -6.59 21.51
C VAL A 320 -13.89 -5.27 21.50
N ASN A 321 -13.65 -4.42 20.51
CA ASN A 321 -14.40 -3.17 20.32
C ASN A 321 -15.92 -3.39 20.31
N ASP A 322 -16.64 -2.40 20.84
CA ASP A 322 -18.10 -2.39 21.05
C ASP A 322 -18.60 -3.41 22.09
N ASN A 323 -17.75 -3.84 23.02
CA ASN A 323 -18.07 -4.84 24.05
C ASN A 323 -18.62 -6.15 23.45
N PHE A 324 -18.02 -6.60 22.34
CA PHE A 324 -18.46 -7.82 21.66
C PHE A 324 -18.23 -9.06 22.55
N LEU A 325 -19.29 -9.50 23.22
CA LEU A 325 -19.26 -10.54 24.25
C LEU A 325 -18.60 -11.86 23.82
N PRO A 326 -18.82 -12.37 22.59
CA PRO A 326 -18.14 -13.60 22.17
C PRO A 326 -16.63 -13.46 22.19
N ALA A 327 -16.07 -12.36 21.67
CA ALA A 327 -14.63 -12.14 21.70
C ALA A 327 -14.10 -11.94 23.12
N LEU A 328 -14.83 -11.19 23.97
CA LEU A 328 -14.46 -11.01 25.38
C LEU A 328 -14.37 -12.33 26.14
N LYS A 329 -15.35 -13.23 25.96
CA LYS A 329 -15.36 -14.55 26.61
C LYS A 329 -14.17 -15.41 26.18
N GLU A 330 -13.84 -15.39 24.89
CA GLU A 330 -12.67 -16.10 24.36
C GLU A 330 -11.37 -15.54 24.92
N CYS A 331 -11.19 -14.21 24.92
CA CYS A 331 -10.00 -13.57 25.47
C CYS A 331 -9.81 -13.85 26.98
N ARG A 332 -10.91 -14.04 27.73
CA ARG A 332 -10.90 -14.38 29.17
C ARG A 332 -10.56 -15.86 29.44
N ARG A 333 -10.43 -16.72 28.42
CA ARG A 333 -10.11 -18.14 28.63
C ARG A 333 -8.73 -18.31 29.27
N SER A 334 -8.71 -18.97 30.43
CA SER A 334 -7.48 -19.25 31.19
C SER A 334 -6.40 -19.99 30.40
N GLN A 335 -6.78 -20.81 29.42
CA GLN A 335 -5.86 -21.59 28.59
C GLN A 335 -5.02 -20.73 27.63
N LEU A 336 -5.46 -19.51 27.33
CA LEU A 336 -4.77 -18.62 26.39
C LEU A 336 -3.66 -17.80 27.05
N CYS A 337 -3.64 -17.73 28.38
CA CYS A 337 -2.65 -16.95 29.14
C CYS A 337 -2.50 -15.50 28.64
N LEU A 338 -3.52 -14.94 27.98
CA LEU A 338 -3.45 -13.66 27.29
C LEU A 338 -3.11 -12.52 28.26
N ARG A 339 -3.66 -12.55 29.48
CA ARG A 339 -3.34 -11.59 30.54
C ARG A 339 -1.84 -11.58 30.86
N SER A 340 -1.25 -12.74 31.14
CA SER A 340 0.19 -12.84 31.44
C SER A 340 1.05 -12.43 30.25
N THR A 341 0.64 -12.76 29.03
CA THR A 341 1.37 -12.34 27.82
C THR A 341 1.34 -10.82 27.65
N LEU A 342 0.19 -10.18 27.84
CA LEU A 342 0.07 -8.71 27.77
C LEU A 342 0.85 -8.01 28.90
N GLU A 343 0.80 -8.53 30.13
CA GLU A 343 1.57 -8.00 31.27
C GLU A 343 3.09 -8.15 31.06
N GLN A 344 3.53 -9.28 30.49
CA GLN A 344 4.92 -9.49 30.10
C GLN A 344 5.34 -8.49 29.00
N LEU A 345 4.53 -8.31 27.96
CA LEU A 345 4.79 -7.34 26.90
C LEU A 345 4.90 -5.91 27.44
N LEU A 346 4.02 -5.50 28.37
CA LEU A 346 4.11 -4.19 29.02
C LEU A 346 5.41 -3.99 29.81
N THR A 347 5.98 -5.07 30.35
CA THR A 347 7.25 -5.02 31.11
C THR A 347 8.47 -4.96 30.19
N GLU A 348 8.40 -5.64 29.03
CA GLU A 348 9.49 -5.71 28.05
C GLU A 348 9.56 -4.46 27.15
N LEU A 349 8.42 -3.80 26.92
CA LEU A 349 8.33 -2.66 26.00
C LEU A 349 8.93 -1.39 26.60
N LYS A 350 9.77 -0.73 25.79
CA LYS A 350 10.27 0.62 26.11
C LYS A 350 9.21 1.67 25.76
N PRO A 351 8.83 2.56 26.71
CA PRO A 351 7.75 3.52 26.52
C PRO A 351 8.02 4.58 25.44
N VAL A 352 9.29 4.94 25.22
CA VAL A 352 9.65 6.00 24.26
C VAL A 352 9.48 5.57 22.80
N GLU A 353 9.60 4.27 22.50
CA GLU A 353 9.61 3.75 21.12
C GLU A 353 8.31 3.02 20.75
N ASN A 354 7.57 2.48 21.72
CA ASN A 354 6.42 1.59 21.48
C ASN A 354 5.14 2.04 22.19
N GLN A 355 4.90 3.35 22.28
CA GLN A 355 3.76 3.91 23.01
C GLN A 355 2.43 3.35 22.51
N ASP A 356 2.23 3.26 21.18
CA ASP A 356 1.00 2.74 20.59
C ASP A 356 0.69 1.29 21.02
N GLU A 357 1.73 0.46 21.16
CA GLU A 357 1.57 -0.93 21.58
C GLU A 357 1.27 -1.07 23.07
N ILE A 358 1.85 -0.19 23.89
CA ILE A 358 1.56 -0.10 25.32
C ILE A 358 0.12 0.35 25.52
N ASP A 359 -0.32 1.37 24.77
CA ASP A 359 -1.69 1.88 24.83
C ASP A 359 -2.68 0.76 24.45
N MET A 360 -2.44 0.04 23.35
CA MET A 360 -3.27 -1.10 22.94
C MET A 360 -3.28 -2.23 23.96
N CYS A 361 -2.13 -2.59 24.55
CA CYS A 361 -2.07 -3.62 25.59
C CYS A 361 -2.85 -3.21 26.85
N SER A 362 -2.73 -1.95 27.27
CA SER A 362 -3.43 -1.43 28.44
C SER A 362 -4.94 -1.37 28.22
N GLU A 363 -5.38 -0.92 27.05
CA GLU A 363 -6.79 -0.88 26.66
C GLU A 363 -7.39 -2.30 26.56
N LEU A 364 -6.63 -3.26 26.01
CA LEU A 364 -7.03 -4.66 25.98
C LEU A 364 -7.15 -5.24 27.38
N LEU A 365 -6.19 -4.96 28.27
CA LEU A 365 -6.23 -5.44 29.65
C LEU A 365 -7.43 -4.87 30.40
N ASP A 366 -7.70 -3.57 30.23
CA ASP A 366 -8.87 -2.92 30.82
C ASP A 366 -10.14 -3.56 30.25
N LYS A 367 -10.42 -3.44 28.95
CA LYS A 367 -11.67 -3.95 28.35
C LYS A 367 -11.94 -5.44 28.60
N VAL A 368 -10.90 -6.28 28.60
CA VAL A 368 -11.07 -7.72 28.76
C VAL A 368 -11.16 -8.10 30.24
N PHE A 369 -10.41 -7.47 31.14
CA PHE A 369 -10.24 -7.95 32.52
C PHE A 369 -10.69 -6.98 33.63
N SER A 370 -11.17 -5.78 33.33
CA SER A 370 -11.64 -4.85 34.39
C SER A 370 -12.98 -5.21 35.04
N GLU A 371 -13.64 -6.28 34.58
CA GLU A 371 -14.81 -6.89 35.25
C GLU A 371 -14.48 -8.17 36.05
N SER A 372 -13.26 -8.32 36.56
CA SER A 372 -12.95 -9.39 37.53
C SER A 372 -12.85 -8.85 38.96
N ASP A 373 -13.88 -8.12 39.41
CA ASP A 373 -14.18 -7.88 40.83
C ASP A 373 -15.71 -7.89 41.06
N THR A 374 -16.40 -8.90 40.54
CA THR A 374 -17.65 -9.36 41.17
C THR A 374 -17.43 -10.79 41.66
N PRO A 375 -17.35 -11.01 42.99
CA PRO A 375 -17.12 -12.33 43.53
C PRO A 375 -18.39 -13.18 43.37
N GLN A 376 -18.18 -14.44 42.98
CA GLN A 376 -19.01 -15.61 43.33
C GLN A 376 -20.52 -15.38 43.50
N GLU A 377 -21.32 -15.89 42.57
CA GLU A 377 -22.59 -16.52 42.95
C GLU A 377 -22.53 -18.02 42.71
N ARG A 378 -22.97 -18.73 43.75
CA ARG A 378 -22.87 -20.16 44.04
C ARG A 378 -23.91 -20.97 43.30
#